data_AF-A0A9W9ZC14-F1
#
_entry.id   AF-A0A9W9ZC14-F1
#
_cell.length_a   1.000
_cell.length_b   1.000
_cell.length_c   1.000
_cell.angle_alpha   90.00
_cell.angle_beta   90.00
_cell.angle_gamma   90.00
#
_symmetry.space_group_name_H-M   'P 1'
#
loop_
_entity.id
_entity.type
_entity.pdbx_description
1 polymer ?
#
loop_
_entity_poly.entity_id
_entity_poly.type
_entity_poly.pdbx_seq_one_letter_code
_entity_poly.pdbx_strand_id
1 'polypeptide(L)'
;MPEPIGLKLVPIYEAFDVNFYTLLDKQSSARCVHSQSLVGTRKNHMKKALNEYPRLKKAMVPVDPEVRIPLTWPVGTYGLPMPKSGCPKGITFPWHVGTRHHDTEDHSPGNNWSTPYDLAGYVDRNNMEQKFCMKTQRNSGISWPKGQYCILKKGPCPQGLRTGYIRWDDEDKNNRNRISGELPDGVYGRNTRIEYCCRVDGNANNAIILPTDSPFVMLKSNKYQCQLVQGMNVQTGYFQWDCEDSNPANGAGGSRPYSSVGNNIKIEYCYYS
;
A
#
# COMPACT_ATOMS: atom_id res chain seq x y z
N MET A 1 -6.22 20.81 -12.18
CA MET A 1 -7.66 20.60 -12.44
C MET A 1 -7.89 19.10 -12.47
N PRO A 2 -8.88 18.54 -11.76
CA PRO A 2 -9.18 17.11 -11.84
C PRO A 2 -9.70 16.77 -13.24
N GLU A 3 -9.18 15.69 -13.84
CA GLU A 3 -9.70 15.16 -15.10
C GLU A 3 -11.01 14.39 -14.86
N PRO A 4 -12.01 14.48 -15.75
CA PRO A 4 -13.26 13.74 -15.60
C PRO A 4 -13.03 12.24 -15.77
N ILE A 5 -13.38 11.44 -14.75
CA ILE A 5 -13.32 9.97 -14.81
C ILE A 5 -14.47 9.34 -15.61
N GLY A 6 -15.39 10.15 -16.12
CA GLY A 6 -16.50 9.74 -16.96
C GLY A 6 -17.24 10.94 -17.54
N LEU A 7 -17.80 10.77 -18.73
CA LEU A 7 -18.57 11.80 -19.43
C LEU A 7 -19.92 11.21 -19.82
N LYS A 8 -21.01 11.89 -19.45
CA LYS A 8 -22.33 11.60 -19.99
C LYS A 8 -22.54 12.45 -21.23
N LEU A 9 -22.40 11.84 -22.40
CA LEU A 9 -22.60 12.54 -23.67
C LEU A 9 -24.09 12.70 -23.96
N VAL A 10 -24.46 13.88 -24.46
CA VAL A 10 -25.79 14.17 -25.00
C VAL A 10 -25.62 14.43 -26.50
N PRO A 11 -26.51 13.92 -27.36
CA PRO A 11 -26.40 14.16 -28.79
C PRO A 11 -26.47 15.66 -29.10
N ILE A 12 -25.59 16.16 -29.97
CA ILE A 12 -25.53 17.59 -30.33
C ILE A 12 -26.84 18.10 -30.94
N TYR A 13 -27.67 17.22 -31.53
CA TYR A 13 -28.98 17.63 -32.04
C TYR A 13 -29.95 18.09 -30.92
N GLU A 14 -29.68 17.79 -29.64
CA GLU A 14 -30.48 18.31 -28.53
C GLU A 14 -30.25 19.80 -28.27
N ALA A 15 -29.12 20.36 -28.73
CA ALA A 15 -28.89 21.81 -28.70
C ALA A 15 -29.80 22.57 -29.68
N PHE A 16 -30.46 21.86 -30.61
CA PHE A 16 -31.41 22.46 -31.56
C PHE A 16 -32.79 22.59 -30.91
N ASP A 17 -32.88 23.47 -29.92
CA ASP A 17 -34.10 23.85 -29.23
C ASP A 17 -34.22 25.38 -29.19
N VAL A 18 -35.43 25.91 -29.41
CA VAL A 18 -35.65 27.37 -29.46
C VAL A 18 -35.33 28.03 -28.11
N ASN A 19 -35.56 27.34 -26.99
CA ASN A 19 -35.22 27.84 -25.66
C ASN A 19 -33.70 27.94 -25.45
N PHE A 20 -32.93 27.04 -26.06
CA PHE A 20 -31.47 27.07 -26.00
C PHE A 20 -30.91 28.32 -26.69
N TYR A 21 -31.41 28.65 -27.89
CA TYR A 21 -30.93 29.80 -28.66
C TYR A 21 -31.46 31.15 -28.14
N THR A 22 -32.68 31.21 -27.61
CA THR A 22 -33.23 32.45 -27.03
C THR A 22 -32.48 32.92 -25.78
N LEU A 23 -31.81 32.02 -25.05
CA LEU A 23 -30.88 32.38 -23.97
C LEU A 23 -29.60 33.04 -24.49
N LEU A 24 -29.10 32.61 -25.65
CA LEU A 24 -27.89 33.15 -26.29
C LEU A 24 -28.15 34.49 -27.01
N ASP A 25 -29.34 34.66 -27.59
CA ASP A 25 -29.73 35.89 -28.30
C ASP A 25 -29.80 37.13 -27.38
N LYS A 26 -30.02 36.93 -26.07
CA LYS A 26 -29.99 38.03 -25.09
C LYS A 26 -28.60 38.67 -24.94
N GLN A 27 -27.54 38.05 -25.48
CA GLN A 27 -26.17 38.55 -25.42
C GLN A 27 -25.67 39.19 -26.74
N SER A 28 -26.46 39.20 -27.83
CA SER A 28 -26.01 39.74 -29.12
C SER A 28 -26.98 40.78 -29.70
N SER A 29 -26.44 41.81 -30.37
CA SER A 29 -27.20 42.89 -30.99
C SER A 29 -27.89 42.49 -32.31
N ALA A 30 -27.60 41.30 -32.84
CA ALA A 30 -28.20 40.76 -34.04
C ALA A 30 -29.24 39.70 -33.66
N ARG A 31 -30.53 40.03 -33.75
CA ARG A 31 -31.63 39.09 -33.45
C ARG A 31 -31.75 38.07 -34.58
N CYS A 32 -31.13 36.90 -34.43
CA CYS A 32 -31.44 35.76 -35.28
C CYS A 32 -32.85 35.24 -34.94
N VAL A 33 -33.77 35.20 -35.91
CA VAL A 33 -35.12 34.66 -35.66
C VAL A 33 -35.08 33.14 -35.72
N HIS A 34 -35.01 32.50 -34.56
CA HIS A 34 -35.05 31.04 -34.43
C HIS A 34 -36.49 30.52 -34.31
N SER A 35 -37.20 30.38 -35.43
CA SER A 35 -38.55 29.78 -35.42
C SER A 35 -38.51 28.29 -35.09
N GLN A 36 -39.57 27.77 -34.47
CA GLN A 36 -39.72 26.35 -34.16
C GLN A 36 -39.54 25.46 -35.40
N SER A 37 -40.07 25.92 -36.55
CA SER A 37 -39.94 25.24 -37.84
C SER A 37 -38.48 25.18 -38.32
N LEU A 38 -37.75 26.30 -38.28
CA LEU A 38 -36.36 26.36 -38.73
C LEU A 38 -35.45 25.48 -37.85
N VAL A 39 -35.59 25.59 -36.53
CA VAL A 39 -34.80 24.81 -35.57
C VAL A 39 -35.13 23.32 -35.69
N GLY A 40 -36.41 22.96 -35.85
CA GLY A 40 -36.84 21.59 -36.08
C GLY A 40 -36.24 20.97 -37.35
N THR A 41 -36.22 21.71 -38.46
CA THR A 41 -35.58 21.26 -39.71
C THR A 41 -34.08 21.02 -39.52
N ARG A 42 -33.38 21.93 -38.86
CA ARG A 42 -31.94 21.77 -38.57
C ARG A 42 -31.66 20.58 -37.65
N LYS A 43 -32.49 20.36 -36.62
CA LYS A 43 -32.42 19.18 -35.74
C LYS A 43 -32.50 17.89 -36.56
N ASN A 44 -33.42 17.83 -37.52
CA ASN A 44 -33.59 16.66 -38.39
C ASN A 44 -32.40 16.44 -39.32
N HIS A 45 -31.87 17.50 -39.93
CA HIS A 45 -30.65 17.41 -40.74
C HIS A 45 -29.46 16.92 -39.92
N MET A 46 -29.30 17.42 -38.69
CA MET A 46 -28.24 16.98 -37.79
C MET A 46 -28.39 15.50 -37.41
N LYS A 47 -29.61 15.05 -37.07
CA LYS A 47 -29.91 13.63 -36.83
C LYS A 47 -29.53 12.76 -38.02
N LYS A 48 -29.91 13.17 -39.23
CA LYS A 48 -29.57 12.45 -40.47
C LYS A 48 -28.05 12.36 -40.66
N ALA A 49 -27.35 13.49 -40.56
CA ALA A 49 -25.90 13.54 -40.70
C ALA A 49 -25.18 12.64 -39.68
N LEU A 50 -25.61 12.67 -38.41
CA LEU A 50 -25.00 11.84 -37.35
C LEU A 50 -25.29 10.34 -37.50
N ASN A 51 -26.38 9.97 -38.17
CA ASN A 51 -26.68 8.56 -38.47
C ASN A 51 -25.92 8.06 -39.71
N GLU A 52 -25.73 8.90 -40.72
CA GLU A 52 -25.11 8.52 -41.99
C GLU A 52 -23.57 8.62 -41.95
N TYR A 53 -23.03 9.63 -41.28
CA TYR A 53 -21.60 9.91 -41.25
C TYR A 53 -20.75 8.75 -40.71
N PRO A 54 -21.10 8.08 -39.58
CA PRO A 54 -20.34 6.93 -39.09
C PRO A 54 -20.34 5.76 -40.08
N ARG A 55 -21.46 5.53 -40.79
CA ARG A 55 -21.57 4.49 -41.82
C ARG A 55 -20.66 4.79 -43.01
N LEU A 56 -20.66 6.02 -43.51
CA LEU A 56 -19.80 6.47 -44.60
C LEU A 56 -18.31 6.33 -44.26
N LYS A 57 -17.94 6.64 -43.02
CA LYS A 57 -16.56 6.53 -42.54
C LYS A 57 -16.18 5.13 -42.05
N LYS A 58 -17.10 4.16 -42.09
CA LYS A 58 -16.92 2.83 -41.49
C LYS A 58 -16.40 2.91 -40.05
N ALA A 59 -16.91 3.88 -39.29
CA ALA A 59 -16.48 4.13 -37.93
C ALA A 59 -16.87 2.94 -37.04
N MET A 60 -15.94 2.50 -36.20
CA MET A 60 -16.21 1.51 -35.18
C MET A 60 -17.10 2.12 -34.10
N VAL A 61 -17.98 1.32 -33.51
CA VAL A 61 -18.76 1.74 -32.34
C VAL A 61 -17.78 1.90 -31.17
N PRO A 62 -17.67 3.09 -30.56
CA PRO A 62 -16.85 3.26 -29.38
C PRO A 62 -17.37 2.36 -28.26
N VAL A 63 -16.46 1.65 -27.62
CA VAL A 63 -16.74 0.91 -26.40
C VAL A 63 -16.09 1.68 -25.26
N ASP A 64 -16.80 1.84 -24.15
CA ASP A 64 -16.24 2.46 -22.97
C ASP A 64 -15.06 1.59 -22.49
N PRO A 65 -13.83 2.13 -22.43
CA PRO A 65 -12.72 1.38 -21.88
C PRO A 65 -12.99 1.15 -20.39
N GLU A 66 -12.65 -0.04 -19.90
CA GLU A 66 -12.67 -0.27 -18.46
C GLU A 66 -11.56 0.57 -17.81
N VAL A 67 -11.92 1.72 -17.24
CA VAL A 67 -10.99 2.60 -16.56
C VAL A 67 -10.67 2.00 -15.19
N ARG A 68 -9.58 1.23 -15.12
CA ARG A 68 -9.00 0.76 -13.85
C ARG A 68 -7.88 1.71 -13.45
N ILE A 69 -8.07 2.48 -12.38
CA ILE A 69 -6.98 3.22 -11.77
C ILE A 69 -6.17 2.20 -10.96
N PRO A 70 -4.92 1.89 -11.36
CA PRO A 70 -4.12 0.92 -10.63
C PRO A 70 -3.90 1.42 -9.20
N LEU A 71 -4.28 0.60 -8.24
CA LEU A 71 -4.04 0.90 -6.83
C LEU A 71 -2.54 0.81 -6.59
N THR A 72 -1.93 1.94 -6.25
CA THR A 72 -0.49 2.02 -5.97
C THR A 72 -0.24 2.00 -4.47
N TRP A 73 0.94 1.51 -4.10
CA TRP A 73 1.40 1.52 -2.72
C TRP A 73 1.49 2.96 -2.16
N PRO A 74 1.13 3.19 -0.88
CA PRO A 74 1.05 4.53 -0.33
C PRO A 74 2.34 5.37 -0.44
N VAL A 75 2.17 6.69 -0.38
CA VAL A 75 3.27 7.67 -0.41
C VAL A 75 4.23 7.50 0.78
N GLY A 76 5.50 7.82 0.56
CA GLY A 76 6.56 7.78 1.56
C GLY A 76 7.58 6.67 1.33
N THR A 77 8.56 6.61 2.22
CA THR A 77 9.61 5.59 2.29
C THR A 77 9.39 4.73 3.51
N TYR A 78 9.48 3.42 3.34
CA TYR A 78 9.19 2.44 4.40
C TYR A 78 9.62 1.04 3.94
N GLY A 79 9.51 0.06 4.82
CA GLY A 79 9.67 -1.34 4.49
C GLY A 79 8.55 -2.23 5.00
N LEU A 80 8.46 -3.43 4.46
CA LEU A 80 7.59 -4.52 4.90
C LEU A 80 8.44 -5.77 5.14
N PRO A 81 8.08 -6.64 6.10
CA PRO A 81 8.63 -7.99 6.13
C PRO A 81 8.35 -8.70 4.80
N MET A 82 9.33 -9.43 4.30
CA MET A 82 9.18 -10.17 3.04
C MET A 82 8.43 -11.48 3.31
N PRO A 83 7.31 -11.77 2.63
CA PRO A 83 6.70 -13.09 2.64
C PRO A 83 7.47 -14.08 1.76
N LYS A 84 7.23 -15.38 1.93
CA LYS A 84 7.85 -16.44 1.09
C LYS A 84 7.61 -16.29 -0.41
N SER A 85 6.52 -15.60 -0.80
CA SER A 85 6.22 -15.26 -2.20
C SER A 85 7.10 -14.15 -2.80
N GLY A 86 7.95 -13.50 -1.99
CA GLY A 86 8.81 -12.38 -2.41
C GLY A 86 8.19 -11.01 -2.13
N CYS A 87 8.85 -9.94 -2.59
CA CYS A 87 8.32 -8.61 -2.38
C CYS A 87 7.03 -8.35 -3.16
N PRO A 88 6.13 -7.50 -2.62
CA PRO A 88 4.93 -7.10 -3.35
C PRO A 88 5.30 -6.44 -4.69
N LYS A 89 4.37 -6.41 -5.64
CA LYS A 89 4.61 -5.69 -6.89
C LYS A 89 4.50 -4.18 -6.67
N GLY A 90 5.48 -3.44 -7.17
CA GLY A 90 5.44 -1.98 -7.25
C GLY A 90 5.27 -1.56 -8.71
N ILE A 91 4.21 -0.81 -9.02
CA ILE A 91 3.94 -0.33 -10.38
C ILE A 91 4.84 0.86 -10.72
N THR A 92 5.05 1.75 -9.75
CA THR A 92 5.78 3.01 -9.94
C THR A 92 7.19 2.99 -9.37
N PHE A 93 7.60 1.91 -8.72
CA PHE A 93 8.93 1.75 -8.13
C PHE A 93 9.30 0.27 -7.97
N PRO A 94 10.61 -0.06 -8.02
CA PRO A 94 11.10 -1.37 -7.59
C PRO A 94 11.20 -1.45 -6.06
N TRP A 95 10.90 -2.62 -5.50
CA TRP A 95 11.24 -2.92 -4.11
C TRP A 95 12.69 -3.36 -4.01
N HIS A 96 13.42 -2.82 -3.04
CA HIS A 96 14.75 -3.26 -2.71
C HIS A 96 14.70 -4.35 -1.65
N VAL A 97 15.56 -5.36 -1.76
CA VAL A 97 15.65 -6.44 -0.80
C VAL A 97 16.75 -6.17 0.20
N GLY A 98 16.49 -6.44 1.47
CA GLY A 98 17.52 -6.54 2.48
C GLY A 98 17.36 -7.79 3.33
N THR A 99 18.45 -8.18 3.98
CA THR A 99 18.50 -9.36 4.82
C THR A 99 19.26 -9.04 6.10
N ARG A 100 18.74 -9.51 7.23
CA ARG A 100 19.44 -9.59 8.50
C ARG A 100 19.46 -11.04 8.96
N HIS A 101 20.67 -11.58 9.08
CA HIS A 101 20.92 -12.85 9.72
C HIS A 101 21.28 -12.61 11.19
N HIS A 102 20.60 -13.36 12.06
CA HIS A 102 20.79 -13.42 13.50
C HIS A 102 21.40 -14.78 13.83
N ASP A 103 22.64 -14.74 14.31
CA ASP A 103 23.31 -15.83 15.02
C ASP A 103 22.82 -15.74 16.46
N THR A 104 21.98 -16.69 16.88
CA THR A 104 21.29 -16.68 18.18
C THR A 104 21.85 -17.78 19.06
N GLU A 105 21.57 -17.74 20.37
CA GLU A 105 22.21 -18.61 21.38
C GLU A 105 22.34 -20.09 21.00
N ASP A 106 23.57 -20.60 21.07
CA ASP A 106 23.93 -21.97 20.70
C ASP A 106 23.70 -23.00 21.82
N HIS A 107 23.74 -22.59 23.10
CA HIS A 107 23.74 -23.51 24.24
C HIS A 107 22.35 -23.77 24.84
N SER A 108 21.37 -22.88 24.63
CA SER A 108 19.97 -23.02 25.08
C SER A 108 18.97 -22.28 24.19
N PRO A 109 18.92 -22.60 22.88
CA PRO A 109 18.17 -21.84 21.89
C PRO A 109 16.67 -21.69 22.21
N GLY A 110 16.22 -20.45 22.34
CA GLY A 110 14.84 -20.04 22.58
C GLY A 110 14.05 -19.57 21.35
N ASN A 111 14.55 -19.83 20.13
CA ASN A 111 13.86 -19.47 18.89
C ASN A 111 12.55 -20.24 18.73
N ASN A 112 11.48 -19.55 18.31
CA ASN A 112 10.17 -20.15 18.11
C ASN A 112 9.37 -19.37 17.05
N TRP A 113 8.46 -20.02 16.34
CA TRP A 113 7.70 -19.39 15.26
C TRP A 113 6.33 -20.06 15.06
N SER A 114 5.44 -19.37 14.35
CA SER A 114 4.15 -19.94 13.96
C SER A 114 4.31 -21.04 12.92
N THR A 115 3.39 -22.01 12.95
CA THR A 115 3.21 -23.00 11.89
C THR A 115 1.81 -22.81 11.28
N PRO A 116 1.69 -22.37 10.01
CA PRO A 116 2.76 -22.09 9.06
C PRO A 116 3.60 -20.84 9.42
N TYR A 117 4.83 -20.81 8.89
CA TYR A 117 5.70 -19.64 8.91
C TYR A 117 5.68 -19.00 7.52
N ASP A 118 5.20 -17.76 7.41
CA ASP A 118 4.86 -17.11 6.13
C ASP A 118 5.95 -16.17 5.62
N LEU A 119 6.92 -15.82 6.47
CA LEU A 119 8.01 -14.91 6.12
C LEU A 119 9.11 -15.65 5.35
N ALA A 120 9.75 -14.91 4.45
CA ALA A 120 10.96 -15.36 3.77
C ALA A 120 12.18 -15.27 4.69
N GLY A 121 13.22 -16.00 4.31
CA GLY A 121 14.35 -16.31 5.17
C GLY A 121 14.18 -17.70 5.78
N TYR A 122 15.19 -18.13 6.51
CA TYR A 122 15.15 -19.39 7.23
C TYR A 122 15.01 -19.14 8.74
N VAL A 123 14.42 -20.11 9.41
CA VAL A 123 14.29 -20.15 10.87
C VAL A 123 14.80 -21.49 11.32
N ASP A 124 15.66 -21.47 12.32
CA ASP A 124 16.26 -22.64 12.93
C ASP A 124 16.38 -22.42 14.44
N ARG A 125 16.71 -23.48 15.17
CA ARG A 125 16.88 -23.42 16.63
C ARG A 125 17.89 -22.36 17.03
N ASN A 126 19.04 -22.29 16.36
CA ASN A 126 20.14 -21.40 16.73
C ASN A 126 20.32 -20.22 15.79
N ASN A 127 19.53 -20.14 14.71
CA ASN A 127 19.75 -19.12 13.69
C ASN A 127 18.44 -18.63 13.10
N MET A 128 18.35 -17.34 12.83
CA MET A 128 17.20 -16.77 12.14
C MET A 128 17.63 -15.80 11.06
N GLU A 129 16.85 -15.73 9.99
CA GLU A 129 17.04 -14.76 8.93
C GLU A 129 15.75 -14.00 8.68
N GLN A 130 15.84 -12.68 8.78
CA GLN A 130 14.76 -11.76 8.41
C GLN A 130 15.06 -11.15 7.05
N LYS A 131 14.07 -11.21 6.16
CA LYS A 131 14.12 -10.51 4.87
C LYS A 131 13.14 -9.36 4.83
N PHE A 132 13.55 -8.30 4.14
CA PHE A 132 12.83 -7.04 4.06
C PHE A 132 12.58 -6.64 2.61
N CYS A 133 11.42 -6.03 2.40
CA CYS A 133 11.06 -5.34 1.18
C CYS A 133 11.04 -3.85 1.46
N MET A 134 11.97 -3.11 0.87
CA MET A 134 12.20 -1.70 1.16
C MET A 134 11.82 -0.82 -0.01
N LYS A 135 10.95 0.15 0.26
CA LYS A 135 10.62 1.25 -0.65
C LYS A 135 11.43 2.48 -0.27
N THR A 136 12.35 2.86 -1.15
CA THR A 136 13.29 3.97 -0.95
C THR A 136 12.90 5.26 -1.70
N GLN A 137 11.88 5.18 -2.57
CA GLN A 137 11.41 6.30 -3.38
C GLN A 137 10.13 6.93 -2.81
N ARG A 138 10.11 8.26 -2.67
CA ARG A 138 8.93 9.04 -2.25
C ARG A 138 8.03 9.40 -3.43
N ASN A 139 7.54 8.40 -4.15
CA ASN A 139 6.65 8.63 -5.29
C ASN A 139 5.28 9.12 -4.83
N SER A 140 4.59 9.87 -5.71
CA SER A 140 3.20 10.30 -5.49
C SER A 140 2.28 9.10 -5.32
N GLY A 141 1.35 9.19 -4.39
CA GLY A 141 0.39 8.13 -4.11
C GLY A 141 -0.58 8.56 -3.02
N ILE A 142 -1.51 7.67 -2.68
CA ILE A 142 -2.44 7.89 -1.58
C ILE A 142 -1.69 7.82 -0.24
N SER A 143 -2.21 8.52 0.77
CA SER A 143 -1.71 8.37 2.14
C SER A 143 -2.07 7.01 2.70
N TRP A 144 -1.23 6.50 3.61
CA TRP A 144 -1.53 5.30 4.36
C TRP A 144 -2.90 5.43 5.07
N PRO A 145 -3.84 4.49 4.88
CA PRO A 145 -5.17 4.58 5.48
C PRO A 145 -5.14 4.51 7.01
N LYS A 146 -6.07 5.19 7.69
CA LYS A 146 -6.21 5.04 9.16
C LYS A 146 -6.50 3.59 9.52
N GLY A 147 -5.89 3.10 10.60
CA GLY A 147 -5.99 1.71 11.00
C GLY A 147 -5.04 1.33 12.13
N GLN A 148 -4.83 0.04 12.32
CA GLN A 148 -4.00 -0.52 13.38
C GLN A 148 -2.97 -1.51 12.83
N TYR A 149 -1.82 -1.01 12.38
CA TYR A 149 -0.75 -1.83 11.80
C TYR A 149 0.59 -1.10 11.90
N CYS A 150 1.68 -1.83 11.75
CA CYS A 150 3.03 -1.32 11.76
C CYS A 150 3.80 -1.76 10.51
N ILE A 151 4.69 -0.89 10.06
CA ILE A 151 5.62 -1.11 8.96
C ILE A 151 7.04 -0.80 9.43
N LEU A 152 8.04 -1.27 8.70
CA LEU A 152 9.43 -0.99 8.98
C LEU A 152 9.74 0.46 8.57
N LYS A 153 10.48 1.18 9.41
CA LYS A 153 10.81 2.57 9.13
C LYS A 153 11.91 2.66 8.07
N LYS A 154 11.80 3.63 7.16
CA LYS A 154 12.88 4.01 6.24
C LYS A 154 12.82 5.51 5.99
N GLY A 155 13.78 6.26 6.52
CA GLY A 155 13.67 7.72 6.62
C GLY A 155 12.50 8.15 7.51
N PRO A 156 11.96 9.36 7.32
CA PRO A 156 10.80 9.85 8.09
C PRO A 156 9.56 8.97 7.89
N CYS A 157 8.85 8.67 8.97
CA CYS A 157 7.60 7.90 8.89
C CYS A 157 6.58 8.58 7.96
N PRO A 158 5.84 7.82 7.14
CA PRO A 158 4.79 8.39 6.32
C PRO A 158 3.72 9.07 7.17
N GLN A 159 3.02 10.06 6.60
CA GLN A 159 2.12 10.95 7.32
C GLN A 159 1.10 10.18 8.19
N GLY A 160 1.14 10.47 9.49
CA GLY A 160 0.26 9.94 10.54
C GLY A 160 0.59 8.54 11.05
N LEU A 161 1.71 7.94 10.59
CA LEU A 161 2.36 6.88 11.34
C LEU A 161 3.32 7.50 12.36
N ARG A 162 3.41 6.89 13.55
CA ARG A 162 4.28 7.32 14.63
C ARG A 162 5.49 6.40 14.75
N THR A 163 6.62 6.98 15.12
CA THR A 163 7.88 6.24 15.26
C THR A 163 7.94 5.46 16.57
N GLY A 164 8.57 4.30 16.52
CA GLY A 164 9.01 3.53 17.68
C GLY A 164 10.14 2.59 17.28
N TYR A 165 10.62 1.82 18.25
CA TYR A 165 11.73 0.90 18.04
C TYR A 165 11.63 -0.31 18.96
N ILE A 166 12.29 -1.39 18.55
CA ILE A 166 12.65 -2.53 19.39
C ILE A 166 14.16 -2.70 19.26
N ARG A 167 14.85 -2.85 20.39
CA ARG A 167 16.28 -3.12 20.47
C ARG A 167 16.50 -4.40 21.27
N TRP A 168 17.49 -5.18 20.88
CA TRP A 168 17.91 -6.35 21.61
C TRP A 168 19.43 -6.51 21.57
N ASP A 169 19.94 -7.14 22.61
CA ASP A 169 21.31 -7.62 22.66
C ASP A 169 21.42 -8.87 21.79
N ASP A 170 22.29 -8.82 20.79
CA ASP A 170 22.63 -10.04 20.04
C ASP A 170 23.72 -10.80 20.81
N GLU A 171 23.94 -12.08 20.51
CA GLU A 171 24.94 -12.91 21.21
C GLU A 171 26.33 -12.26 21.24
N ASP A 172 26.99 -12.25 22.40
CA ASP A 172 28.26 -11.54 22.59
C ASP A 172 29.51 -12.36 22.23
N LYS A 173 29.40 -13.69 22.11
CA LYS A 173 30.52 -14.61 21.80
C LYS A 173 30.39 -15.13 20.38
N ASN A 174 31.47 -15.04 19.60
CA ASN A 174 31.54 -15.55 18.22
C ASN A 174 30.46 -15.07 17.23
N ASN A 175 29.70 -14.03 17.58
CA ASN A 175 28.61 -13.45 16.79
C ASN A 175 28.90 -13.34 15.28
N ARG A 176 28.17 -14.10 14.47
CA ARG A 176 28.28 -14.09 13.01
C ARG A 176 27.12 -13.37 12.32
N ASN A 177 26.48 -12.41 13.01
CA ASN A 177 25.45 -11.56 12.43
C ASN A 177 25.90 -10.96 11.11
N ARG A 178 25.02 -11.00 10.12
CA ARG A 178 25.27 -10.47 8.77
C ARG A 178 24.11 -9.63 8.30
N ILE A 179 24.44 -8.59 7.56
CA ILE A 179 23.47 -7.78 6.83
C ILE A 179 23.81 -7.75 5.35
N SER A 180 22.78 -7.62 4.51
CA SER A 180 22.96 -7.35 3.09
C SER A 180 21.79 -6.55 2.54
N GLY A 181 22.03 -5.85 1.42
CA GLY A 181 21.01 -5.11 0.70
C GLY A 181 20.46 -3.89 1.46
N GLU A 182 19.20 -3.57 1.19
CA GLU A 182 18.54 -2.37 1.73
C GLU A 182 17.82 -2.70 3.04
N LEU A 183 18.20 -2.04 4.14
CA LEU A 183 17.65 -2.30 5.46
C LEU A 183 16.67 -1.20 5.91
N PRO A 184 15.75 -1.52 6.84
CA PRO A 184 15.06 -0.49 7.58
C PRO A 184 16.02 0.33 8.45
N ASP A 185 15.55 1.49 8.89
CA ASP A 185 16.33 2.33 9.78
C ASP A 185 16.56 1.59 11.10
N GLY A 186 17.80 1.65 11.59
CA GLY A 186 18.20 0.85 12.73
C GLY A 186 19.69 0.91 13.03
N VAL A 187 20.10 0.10 14.00
CA VAL A 187 21.49 -0.19 14.34
C VAL A 187 21.69 -1.68 14.15
N TYR A 188 22.73 -2.07 13.42
CA TYR A 188 22.99 -3.46 13.01
C TYR A 188 24.41 -3.93 13.36
N GLY A 189 25.00 -3.31 14.38
CA GLY A 189 26.35 -3.62 14.86
C GLY A 189 26.34 -4.80 15.83
N ARG A 190 27.02 -4.63 16.97
CA ARG A 190 27.05 -5.63 18.06
C ARG A 190 25.65 -5.97 18.57
N ASN A 191 24.78 -4.97 18.67
CA ASN A 191 23.40 -5.11 19.09
C ASN A 191 22.49 -4.66 17.96
N THR A 192 21.26 -5.17 17.95
CA THR A 192 20.28 -4.79 16.94
C THR A 192 19.25 -3.82 17.49
N ARG A 193 18.96 -2.79 16.73
CA ARG A 193 17.77 -1.95 16.88
C ARG A 193 17.10 -1.83 15.53
N ILE A 194 15.81 -2.14 15.47
CA ILE A 194 14.99 -1.87 14.28
C ILE A 194 13.96 -0.80 14.64
N GLU A 195 13.82 0.18 13.75
CA GLU A 195 12.81 1.22 13.88
C GLU A 195 11.55 0.91 13.07
N TYR A 196 10.42 1.34 13.60
CA TYR A 196 9.10 1.08 13.05
C TYR A 196 8.30 2.36 12.91
N CYS A 197 7.34 2.31 11.99
CA CYS A 197 6.30 3.30 11.84
C CYS A 197 4.95 2.60 12.05
N CYS A 198 4.17 3.05 13.02
CA CYS A 198 2.91 2.42 13.36
C CYS A 198 1.73 3.38 13.22
N ARG A 199 0.63 2.84 12.70
CA ARG A 199 -0.67 3.47 12.68
C ARG A 199 -1.53 2.88 13.79
N VAL A 200 -2.20 3.74 14.56
CA VAL A 200 -3.06 3.34 15.69
C VAL A 200 -4.35 4.18 15.76
N ASP A 201 -4.65 4.97 14.72
CA ASP A 201 -5.73 5.96 14.67
C ASP A 201 -6.98 5.47 13.92
N GLY A 202 -7.29 4.17 14.03
CA GLY A 202 -8.46 3.53 13.41
C GLY A 202 -8.83 2.21 14.08
N ASN A 203 -9.80 1.50 13.51
CA ASN A 203 -10.23 0.17 13.97
C ASN A 203 -9.76 -0.90 12.97
N ALA A 204 -9.09 -1.94 13.45
CA ALA A 204 -8.64 -3.05 12.62
C ALA A 204 -9.76 -3.78 11.84
N ASN A 205 -11.02 -3.73 12.30
CA ASN A 205 -12.16 -4.30 11.58
C ASN A 205 -12.63 -3.49 10.38
N ASN A 206 -12.21 -2.22 10.27
CA ASN A 206 -12.53 -1.42 9.10
C ASN A 206 -11.49 -1.74 8.04
N ALA A 207 -11.90 -2.46 6.98
CA ALA A 207 -10.99 -2.86 5.92
C ALA A 207 -10.32 -1.65 5.26
N ILE A 208 -9.00 -1.68 5.17
CA ILE A 208 -8.23 -0.66 4.44
C ILE A 208 -7.98 -1.12 3.01
N ILE A 209 -7.75 -0.15 2.12
CA ILE A 209 -7.50 -0.40 0.71
C ILE A 209 -5.98 -0.27 0.48
N LEU A 210 -5.35 -1.38 0.08
CA LEU A 210 -3.95 -1.50 -0.30
C LEU A 210 -3.85 -2.38 -1.55
N PRO A 211 -2.75 -2.31 -2.34
CA PRO A 211 -2.57 -3.18 -3.50
C PRO A 211 -2.68 -4.66 -3.13
N THR A 212 -3.45 -5.43 -3.91
CA THR A 212 -3.78 -6.85 -3.64
C THR A 212 -3.21 -7.80 -4.69
N ASP A 213 -2.42 -7.30 -5.65
CA ASP A 213 -1.89 -8.10 -6.77
C ASP A 213 -0.85 -9.15 -6.34
N SER A 214 -0.37 -9.10 -5.10
CA SER A 214 0.61 -10.02 -4.54
C SER A 214 0.49 -10.06 -3.01
N PRO A 215 0.76 -11.21 -2.38
CA PRO A 215 0.77 -11.30 -0.92
C PRO A 215 1.77 -10.34 -0.28
N PHE A 216 1.46 -9.88 0.93
CA PHE A 216 2.32 -8.99 1.69
C PHE A 216 2.13 -9.18 3.20
N VAL A 217 3.03 -8.59 3.98
CA VAL A 217 3.00 -8.69 5.44
C VAL A 217 3.03 -7.29 6.04
N MET A 218 2.19 -7.08 7.06
CA MET A 218 2.34 -5.96 7.99
C MET A 218 2.53 -6.48 9.40
N LEU A 219 3.21 -5.72 10.23
CA LEU A 219 3.41 -6.06 11.63
C LEU A 219 2.15 -5.67 12.42
N LYS A 220 1.72 -6.54 13.33
CA LYS A 220 0.53 -6.30 14.14
C LYS A 220 0.82 -5.15 15.11
N SER A 221 -0.13 -4.23 15.33
CA SER A 221 0.09 -3.08 16.25
C SER A 221 -0.66 -3.19 17.58
N ASN A 222 -1.68 -4.06 17.66
CA ASN A 222 -2.50 -4.30 18.83
C ASN A 222 -2.53 -5.80 19.15
N LYS A 223 -2.91 -6.18 20.37
CA LYS A 223 -2.89 -7.59 20.80
C LYS A 223 -4.02 -8.46 20.22
N TYR A 224 -5.13 -7.85 19.83
CA TYR A 224 -6.38 -8.57 19.58
C TYR A 224 -6.45 -9.14 18.16
N GLN A 225 -6.24 -8.31 17.14
CA GLN A 225 -6.50 -8.72 15.77
C GLN A 225 -5.65 -7.98 14.74
N CYS A 226 -5.51 -8.60 13.57
CA CYS A 226 -4.91 -8.00 12.40
C CYS A 226 -5.82 -6.95 11.76
N GLN A 227 -5.22 -5.92 11.18
CA GLN A 227 -5.92 -4.97 10.32
C GLN A 227 -6.52 -5.71 9.11
N LEU A 228 -7.80 -5.56 8.83
CA LEU A 228 -8.41 -6.09 7.61
C LEU A 228 -7.98 -5.29 6.39
N VAL A 229 -7.72 -5.97 5.28
CA VAL A 229 -7.42 -5.39 3.97
C VAL A 229 -8.48 -5.86 2.99
N GLN A 230 -9.13 -4.93 2.29
CA GLN A 230 -10.22 -5.27 1.38
C GLN A 230 -9.70 -6.15 0.24
N GLY A 231 -10.36 -7.30 0.03
CA GLY A 231 -10.02 -8.23 -1.04
C GLY A 231 -8.89 -9.22 -0.73
N MET A 232 -8.40 -9.27 0.52
CA MET A 232 -7.35 -10.20 0.95
C MET A 232 -7.81 -11.02 2.16
N ASN A 233 -7.37 -12.27 2.25
CA ASN A 233 -7.48 -13.04 3.48
C ASN A 233 -6.32 -12.67 4.42
N VAL A 234 -6.54 -12.77 5.73
CA VAL A 234 -5.51 -12.44 6.72
C VAL A 234 -5.24 -13.62 7.66
N GLN A 235 -3.97 -13.91 7.89
CA GLN A 235 -3.51 -14.91 8.85
C GLN A 235 -2.54 -14.27 9.83
N THR A 236 -2.67 -14.60 11.12
CA THR A 236 -1.73 -14.14 12.15
C THR A 236 -0.59 -15.13 12.25
N GLY A 237 0.64 -14.64 12.20
CA GLY A 237 1.83 -15.41 12.50
C GLY A 237 2.70 -14.71 13.52
N TYR A 238 3.74 -15.41 13.98
CA TYR A 238 4.71 -14.83 14.89
C TYR A 238 6.09 -15.43 14.64
N PHE A 239 7.10 -14.68 15.05
CA PHE A 239 8.46 -15.18 15.17
C PHE A 239 9.08 -14.62 16.44
N GLN A 240 9.85 -15.47 17.09
CA GLN A 240 10.56 -15.21 18.32
C GLN A 240 11.99 -15.67 18.15
N TRP A 241 12.91 -14.81 18.53
CA TRP A 241 14.33 -15.15 18.59
C TRP A 241 14.85 -14.97 20.00
N ASP A 242 15.79 -15.83 20.33
CA ASP A 242 16.58 -15.77 21.55
C ASP A 242 17.50 -14.55 21.53
N CYS A 243 17.72 -13.96 22.69
CA CYS A 243 18.72 -12.91 22.87
C CYS A 243 19.66 -13.32 24.01
N GLU A 244 20.71 -12.54 24.26
CA GLU A 244 21.69 -12.84 25.31
C GLU A 244 21.03 -13.13 26.67
N ASP A 245 21.30 -14.31 27.22
CA ASP A 245 20.72 -14.76 28.50
C ASP A 245 21.30 -14.02 29.71
N SER A 246 22.52 -13.48 29.58
CA SER A 246 23.21 -12.77 30.66
C SER A 246 23.06 -11.24 30.56
N ASN A 247 22.15 -10.68 31.36
CA ASN A 247 21.80 -9.25 31.38
C ASN A 247 21.33 -8.68 30.01
N PRO A 248 20.31 -9.27 29.36
CA PRO A 248 19.82 -8.77 28.09
C PRO A 248 19.45 -7.29 28.22
N ALA A 249 20.21 -6.42 27.58
CA ALA A 249 19.87 -5.02 27.49
C ALA A 249 18.76 -4.84 26.43
N ASN A 250 17.72 -5.65 26.46
CA ASN A 250 16.59 -5.55 25.55
C ASN A 250 15.73 -4.34 25.90
N GLY A 251 15.02 -3.79 24.93
CA GLY A 251 14.13 -2.68 25.21
C GLY A 251 13.31 -2.25 24.02
N ALA A 252 12.29 -1.45 24.28
CA ALA A 252 11.43 -0.93 23.24
C ALA A 252 10.80 0.39 23.65
N GLY A 253 10.51 1.25 22.67
CA GLY A 253 10.01 2.59 22.91
C GLY A 253 9.17 3.11 21.76
N GLY A 254 8.39 4.16 22.01
CA GLY A 254 7.51 4.77 21.01
C GLY A 254 6.41 3.84 20.48
N SER A 255 5.88 4.16 19.30
CA SER A 255 4.82 3.41 18.63
C SER A 255 5.43 2.28 17.81
N ARG A 256 5.22 1.04 18.25
CA ARG A 256 5.91 -0.15 17.75
C ARG A 256 4.94 -1.32 17.53
N PRO A 257 5.36 -2.39 16.84
CA PRO A 257 4.59 -3.62 16.73
C PRO A 257 4.17 -4.18 18.09
N TYR A 258 3.08 -4.92 18.10
CA TYR A 258 2.71 -5.77 19.22
C TYR A 258 3.78 -6.85 19.37
N SER A 259 4.44 -6.83 20.53
CA SER A 259 5.62 -7.62 20.80
C SER A 259 5.76 -7.93 22.29
N SER A 260 6.30 -9.09 22.60
CA SER A 260 6.86 -9.38 23.93
C SER A 260 8.35 -9.07 23.90
N VAL A 261 8.80 -8.19 24.80
CA VAL A 261 10.20 -7.75 24.91
C VAL A 261 10.65 -8.06 26.33
N GLY A 262 11.28 -9.23 26.50
CA GLY A 262 11.84 -9.70 27.77
C GLY A 262 13.27 -10.17 27.53
N ASN A 263 13.62 -11.37 28.03
CA ASN A 263 14.86 -12.04 27.64
C ASN A 263 14.88 -12.30 26.14
N ASN A 264 13.73 -12.69 25.57
CA ASN A 264 13.59 -12.94 24.14
C ASN A 264 12.70 -11.88 23.51
N ILE A 265 12.80 -11.75 22.19
CA ILE A 265 11.90 -10.87 21.43
C ILE A 265 10.94 -11.73 20.63
N LYS A 266 9.64 -11.50 20.83
CA LYS A 266 8.57 -12.07 19.99
C LYS A 266 7.82 -10.95 19.30
N ILE A 267 7.66 -11.04 17.98
CA ILE A 267 6.85 -10.11 17.18
C ILE A 267 5.74 -10.88 16.48
N GLU A 268 4.53 -10.33 16.51
CA GLU A 268 3.39 -10.84 15.74
C GLU A 268 3.21 -10.05 14.43
N TYR A 269 2.83 -10.77 13.37
CA TYR A 269 2.60 -10.22 12.05
C TYR A 269 1.28 -10.71 11.47
N CYS A 270 0.84 -10.02 10.42
CA CYS A 270 -0.35 -10.29 9.66
C CYS A 270 0.07 -10.55 8.21
N TYR A 271 -0.14 -11.79 7.75
CA TYR A 271 0.09 -12.19 6.37
C TYR A 271 -1.20 -12.03 5.57
N TYR A 272 -1.12 -11.34 4.44
CA TYR A 272 -2.23 -11.05 3.56
C TYR A 272 -2.03 -11.77 2.23
N SER A 273 -3.02 -12.56 1.81
CA SER A 273 -2.98 -13.35 0.56
C SER A 273 -4.34 -13.50 -0.10
#